data_AF-A0A6C0P3U7-F1
#
_entry.id   AF-A0A6C0P3U7-F1
#
_cell.length_a   1.000
_cell.length_b   1.000
_cell.length_c   1.000
_cell.angle_alpha   90.00
_cell.angle_beta   90.00
_cell.angle_gamma   90.00
#
_symmetry.space_group_name_H-M   'P 1'
#
loop_
_entity.id
_entity.type
_entity.pdbx_description
1 polymer ?
#
loop_
_entity_poly.entity_id
_entity_poly.type
_entity_poly.pdbx_seq_one_letter_code
_entity_poly.pdbx_strand_id
1 'polypeptide(L)'
;MEDFESFKYNLDYKTRDSLLKVEIDWENRALMRRVVRFEPVRINVLEKLMELKFIDPEERHNDAPSIQLFYEFLRKHQSVFVYGYVVSPFRNDYRVSIEGMTVIEEDITECLKKDFFEFNKTASEIKTDSGLVSWWD
;
A
#
# COMPACT_ATOMS: atom_id res chain seq x y z
N MET A 1 -29.49 -13.01 -1.66
CA MET A 1 -28.05 -12.98 -1.35
C MET A 1 -27.39 -12.58 -2.64
N GLU A 2 -26.88 -11.35 -2.72
CA GLU A 2 -26.00 -10.98 -3.82
C GLU A 2 -24.70 -11.76 -3.61
N ASP A 3 -24.34 -12.59 -4.58
CA ASP A 3 -22.99 -13.17 -4.66
C ASP A 3 -22.04 -12.01 -4.93
N PHE A 4 -21.36 -11.52 -3.88
CA PHE A 4 -20.20 -10.66 -4.08
C PHE A 4 -19.13 -11.52 -4.74
N GLU A 5 -18.87 -11.30 -6.03
CA GLU A 5 -17.71 -11.88 -6.69
C GLU A 5 -16.46 -11.49 -5.92
N SER A 6 -15.69 -12.47 -5.46
CA SER A 6 -14.43 -12.22 -4.77
C SER A 6 -13.42 -11.62 -5.76
N PHE A 7 -12.62 -10.66 -5.27
CA PHE A 7 -11.60 -10.02 -6.10
C PHE A 7 -10.63 -11.05 -6.67
N LYS A 8 -10.50 -11.07 -8.00
CA LYS A 8 -9.59 -11.98 -8.71
C LYS A 8 -8.23 -11.32 -8.93
N TYR A 9 -7.28 -11.67 -8.07
CA TYR A 9 -5.89 -11.22 -8.17
C TYR A 9 -5.20 -11.67 -9.46
N ASN A 10 -4.38 -10.77 -10.00
CA ASN A 10 -3.37 -11.11 -10.99
C ASN A 10 -2.15 -11.74 -10.29
N LEU A 11 -1.81 -12.96 -10.71
CA LEU A 11 -0.76 -13.77 -10.10
C LEU A 11 0.61 -13.63 -10.78
N ASP A 12 0.75 -12.73 -11.75
CA ASP A 12 2.05 -12.37 -12.35
C ASP A 12 2.89 -11.54 -11.36
N TYR A 13 3.39 -12.21 -10.33
CA TYR A 13 4.16 -11.59 -9.26
C TYR A 13 5.46 -10.96 -9.75
N LYS A 14 6.01 -11.39 -10.89
CA LYS A 14 7.22 -10.78 -11.48
C LYS A 14 6.94 -9.35 -11.96
N THR A 15 5.80 -9.14 -12.62
CA THR A 15 5.36 -7.80 -13.02
C THR A 15 5.02 -6.94 -11.79
N ARG A 16 4.32 -7.51 -10.80
CA ARG A 16 4.05 -6.83 -9.51
C ARG A 16 5.35 -6.36 -8.85
N ASP A 17 6.32 -7.25 -8.72
CA ASP A 17 7.59 -6.97 -8.04
C ASP A 17 8.42 -5.93 -8.81
N SER A 18 8.39 -5.96 -10.14
CA SER A 18 9.01 -4.92 -10.96
C SER A 18 8.37 -3.54 -10.75
N LEU A 19 7.05 -3.46 -10.56
CA LEU A 19 6.36 -2.20 -10.27
C LEU A 19 6.73 -1.66 -8.88
N LEU A 20 6.85 -2.56 -7.91
CA LEU A 20 7.17 -2.25 -6.51
C LEU A 20 8.67 -2.18 -6.23
N LYS A 21 9.52 -2.46 -7.24
CA LYS A 21 10.99 -2.56 -7.11
C LYS A 21 11.42 -3.54 -6.01
N VAL A 22 10.70 -4.65 -5.90
CA VAL A 22 10.99 -5.75 -4.97
C VAL A 22 11.92 -6.73 -5.66
N GLU A 23 13.14 -6.90 -5.14
CA GLU A 23 14.15 -7.82 -5.71
C GLU A 23 14.28 -9.08 -4.83
N ILE A 24 13.48 -10.10 -5.14
CA ILE A 24 13.35 -11.30 -4.28
C ILE A 24 13.30 -12.58 -5.10
N ASP A 25 14.05 -13.57 -4.64
CA ASP A 25 13.89 -14.96 -5.08
C ASP A 25 12.82 -15.65 -4.23
N TRP A 26 11.58 -15.63 -4.72
CA TRP A 26 10.46 -16.31 -4.05
C TRP A 26 10.62 -17.84 -4.03
N GLU A 27 11.40 -18.42 -4.94
CA GLU A 27 11.63 -19.86 -5.02
C GLU A 27 12.57 -20.35 -3.91
N ASN A 28 13.22 -19.44 -3.20
CA ASN A 28 13.90 -19.77 -1.96
C ASN A 28 12.89 -20.21 -0.89
N ARG A 29 12.98 -21.48 -0.46
CA ARG A 29 12.08 -22.09 0.54
C ARG A 29 11.96 -21.29 1.84
N ALA A 30 13.00 -20.56 2.25
CA ALA A 30 12.96 -19.72 3.45
C ALA A 30 12.00 -18.52 3.33
N LEU A 31 11.70 -18.10 2.10
CA LEU A 31 10.88 -16.92 1.77
C LEU A 31 9.48 -17.29 1.26
N MET A 32 9.25 -18.52 0.80
CA MET A 32 7.98 -19.00 0.25
C MET A 32 6.74 -18.73 1.12
N ARG A 33 6.90 -18.53 2.43
CA ARG A 33 5.79 -18.26 3.37
C ARG A 33 5.86 -16.89 4.04
N ARG A 34 6.74 -16.00 3.59
CA ARG A 34 6.93 -14.68 4.19
C ARG A 34 6.11 -13.60 3.48
N VAL A 35 6.04 -12.46 4.14
CA VAL A 35 5.70 -11.18 3.54
C VAL A 35 6.98 -10.38 3.40
N VAL A 36 7.04 -9.47 2.43
CA VAL A 36 8.20 -8.60 2.26
C VAL A 36 7.74 -7.18 2.02
N ARG A 37 8.33 -6.24 2.75
CA ARG A 37 8.04 -4.82 2.61
C ARG A 37 8.62 -4.26 1.33
N PHE A 38 7.90 -3.32 0.73
CA PHE A 38 8.36 -2.57 -0.43
C PHE A 38 8.63 -1.11 -0.05
N GLU A 39 9.53 -0.47 -0.78
CA GLU A 39 9.88 0.95 -0.60
C GLU A 39 8.69 1.87 -0.90
N PRO A 40 8.57 3.06 -0.28
CA PRO A 40 7.46 3.97 -0.54
C PRO A 40 7.28 4.29 -2.03
N VAL A 41 6.05 4.12 -2.53
CA VAL A 41 5.68 4.34 -3.94
C VAL A 41 4.67 5.48 -4.07
N ARG A 42 4.68 6.11 -5.25
CA ARG A 42 3.74 7.19 -5.61
C ARG A 42 2.45 6.65 -6.21
N ILE A 43 1.49 7.56 -6.36
CA ILE A 43 0.17 7.29 -6.93
C ILE A 43 0.19 6.51 -8.25
N ASN A 44 1.11 6.83 -9.15
CA ASN A 44 1.19 6.20 -10.46
C ASN A 44 1.54 4.71 -10.39
N VAL A 45 2.23 4.27 -9.33
CA VAL A 45 2.47 2.84 -9.08
C VAL A 45 1.22 2.20 -8.49
N LEU A 46 0.57 2.85 -7.51
CA LEU A 46 -0.67 2.35 -6.92
C LEU A 46 -1.77 2.18 -7.97
N GLU A 47 -1.96 3.18 -8.84
CA GLU A 47 -2.89 3.15 -9.97
C GLU A 47 -2.65 1.93 -10.87
N LYS A 48 -1.39 1.70 -11.28
CA LYS A 48 -1.03 0.53 -12.09
C LYS A 48 -1.28 -0.80 -11.38
N LEU A 49 -1.03 -0.87 -10.07
CA LEU A 49 -1.34 -2.09 -9.30
C LEU A 49 -2.84 -2.37 -9.29
N MET A 50 -3.68 -1.32 -9.18
CA MET A 50 -5.14 -1.44 -9.21
C MET A 50 -5.62 -1.84 -10.62
N GLU A 51 -5.16 -1.14 -11.66
CA GLU A 51 -5.50 -1.41 -13.07
C GLU A 51 -5.17 -2.86 -13.48
N LEU A 52 -4.01 -3.35 -13.05
CA LEU A 52 -3.53 -4.70 -13.37
C LEU A 52 -4.03 -5.76 -12.37
N LYS A 53 -4.89 -5.38 -11.41
CA LYS A 53 -5.48 -6.26 -10.39
C LYS A 53 -4.46 -6.96 -9.49
N PHE A 54 -3.33 -6.32 -9.20
CA PHE A 54 -2.37 -6.81 -8.22
C PHE A 54 -2.75 -6.47 -6.78
N ILE A 55 -3.57 -5.44 -6.60
CA ILE A 55 -4.05 -4.97 -5.30
C ILE A 55 -5.57 -4.81 -5.35
N ASP A 56 -6.26 -5.24 -4.30
CA ASP A 56 -7.72 -5.18 -4.19
C ASP A 56 -8.14 -3.82 -3.61
N PRO A 57 -8.91 -2.98 -4.35
CA PRO A 57 -9.34 -1.66 -3.87
C PRO A 57 -10.09 -1.68 -2.53
N GLU A 58 -10.76 -2.78 -2.19
CA GLU A 58 -11.52 -2.92 -0.95
C GLU A 58 -10.71 -3.53 0.20
N GLU A 59 -9.47 -4.00 -0.05
CA GLU A 59 -8.61 -4.53 1.00
C GLU A 59 -8.19 -3.43 1.98
N ARG A 60 -8.05 -3.86 3.25
CA ARG A 60 -7.70 -3.02 4.39
C ARG A 60 -6.69 -3.75 5.25
N HIS A 61 -5.62 -3.06 5.62
CA HIS A 61 -4.72 -3.53 6.67
C HIS A 61 -5.26 -3.12 8.05
N ASN A 62 -5.85 -4.07 8.79
CA ASN A 62 -6.45 -3.80 10.10
C ASN A 62 -7.44 -2.62 10.05
N ASP A 63 -7.22 -1.59 10.87
CA ASP A 63 -8.05 -0.38 10.93
C ASP A 63 -7.64 0.71 9.91
N ALA A 64 -6.75 0.38 8.96
CA ALA A 64 -6.41 1.28 7.87
C ALA A 64 -7.63 1.57 6.96
N PRO A 65 -7.64 2.73 6.28
CA PRO A 65 -8.52 2.97 5.15
C PRO A 65 -8.35 1.90 4.06
N SER A 66 -9.35 1.74 3.20
CA SER A 66 -9.21 0.84 2.04
C SER A 66 -8.20 1.40 1.03
N ILE A 67 -7.65 0.52 0.21
CA ILE A 67 -6.74 0.91 -0.88
C ILE A 67 -7.39 1.95 -1.81
N GLN A 68 -8.70 1.85 -2.06
CA GLN A 68 -9.46 2.85 -2.80
C GLN A 68 -9.37 4.25 -2.15
N LEU A 69 -9.51 4.32 -0.81
CA LEU A 69 -9.39 5.59 -0.07
C LEU A 69 -7.97 6.14 -0.09
N PHE A 70 -6.94 5.27 -0.02
CA PHE A 70 -5.55 5.69 -0.23
C PHE A 70 -5.36 6.30 -1.61
N TYR A 71 -5.86 5.64 -2.67
CA TYR A 71 -5.75 6.15 -4.04
C TYR A 71 -6.42 7.53 -4.18
N GLU A 72 -7.63 7.72 -3.63
CA GLU A 72 -8.32 9.01 -3.63
C GLU A 72 -7.55 10.10 -2.88
N PHE A 73 -6.96 9.77 -1.73
CA PHE A 73 -6.11 10.70 -0.97
C PHE A 73 -4.88 11.11 -1.79
N LEU A 74 -4.20 10.15 -2.41
CA LEU A 74 -3.03 10.40 -3.24
C LEU A 74 -3.35 11.18 -4.52
N ARG A 75 -4.56 11.03 -5.09
CA ARG A 75 -5.01 11.85 -6.23
C ARG A 75 -5.08 13.33 -5.88
N LYS A 76 -5.49 13.64 -4.64
CA LYS A 76 -5.54 15.00 -4.12
C LYS A 76 -4.15 15.52 -3.74
N HIS A 77 -3.29 14.63 -3.24
CA HIS A 77 -1.98 14.96 -2.67
C HIS A 77 -0.86 14.13 -3.31
N GLN A 78 -0.42 14.53 -4.51
CA GLN A 78 0.52 13.73 -5.33
C GLN A 78 1.95 13.63 -4.77
N SER A 79 2.30 14.44 -3.76
CA SER A 79 3.58 14.35 -3.03
C SER A 79 3.59 13.24 -1.97
N VAL A 80 2.43 12.63 -1.68
CA VAL A 80 2.30 11.55 -0.70
C VAL A 80 2.76 10.22 -1.31
N PHE A 81 3.49 9.44 -0.52
CA PHE A 81 3.89 8.09 -0.84
C PHE A 81 3.15 7.09 0.08
N VAL A 82 2.92 5.88 -0.42
CA VAL A 82 2.40 4.75 0.36
C VAL A 82 3.41 3.63 0.43
N TYR A 83 3.42 2.89 1.53
CA TYR A 83 4.28 1.72 1.70
C TYR A 83 3.50 0.59 2.38
N GLY A 84 4.07 -0.61 2.32
CA GLY A 84 3.41 -1.80 2.82
C GLY A 84 4.20 -3.05 2.48
N TYR A 85 3.50 -4.16 2.31
CA TYR A 85 4.11 -5.44 2.03
C TYR A 85 3.41 -6.20 0.92
N VAL A 86 4.16 -7.10 0.30
CA VAL A 86 3.67 -8.14 -0.60
C VAL A 86 3.72 -9.49 0.09
N VAL A 87 2.67 -10.27 -0.09
CA VAL A 87 2.64 -11.68 0.32
C VAL A 87 3.30 -12.53 -0.75
N SER A 88 4.07 -13.54 -0.32
CA SER A 88 4.66 -14.53 -1.23
C SER A 88 3.62 -15.10 -2.21
N PRO A 89 3.98 -15.27 -3.50
CA PRO A 89 3.11 -15.88 -4.52
C PRO A 89 2.74 -17.33 -4.23
N PHE A 90 3.44 -17.98 -3.30
CA PHE A 90 3.21 -19.38 -2.93
C PHE A 90 2.31 -19.56 -1.69
N ARG A 91 1.79 -18.47 -1.14
CA ARG A 91 0.78 -18.51 -0.06
C ARG A 91 -0.63 -18.41 -0.64
N ASN A 92 -1.58 -19.04 0.06
CA ASN A 92 -3.00 -19.00 -0.33
C ASN A 92 -3.64 -17.61 -0.15
N ASP A 93 -3.03 -16.75 0.67
CA ASP A 93 -3.50 -15.38 0.95
C ASP A 93 -2.69 -14.32 0.18
N TYR A 94 -2.30 -14.64 -1.06
CA TYR A 94 -1.61 -13.72 -1.97
C TYR A 94 -2.33 -12.38 -2.05
N ARG A 95 -1.62 -11.31 -1.69
CA ARG A 95 -2.08 -9.92 -1.78
C ARG A 95 -0.91 -8.95 -1.73
N VAL A 96 -1.19 -7.71 -2.09
CA VAL A 96 -0.42 -6.53 -1.72
C VAL A 96 -1.25 -5.79 -0.69
N SER A 97 -0.64 -5.31 0.38
CA SER A 97 -1.33 -4.55 1.43
C SER A 97 -0.57 -3.25 1.68
N ILE A 98 -1.30 -2.17 1.94
CA ILE A 98 -0.75 -0.87 2.32
C ILE A 98 -0.86 -0.75 3.83
N GLU A 99 0.27 -0.55 4.51
CA GLU A 99 0.34 -0.45 5.96
C GLU A 99 0.68 0.96 6.45
N GLY A 100 0.97 1.89 5.54
CA GLY A 100 1.35 3.24 5.92
C GLY A 100 1.51 4.20 4.76
N MET A 101 1.70 5.47 5.11
CA MET A 101 2.00 6.54 4.16
C MET A 101 3.03 7.51 4.72
N THR A 102 3.71 8.21 3.82
CA THR A 102 4.72 9.21 4.19
C THR A 102 4.73 10.41 3.26
N VAL A 103 5.10 11.56 3.81
CA VAL A 103 5.36 12.81 3.11
C VAL A 103 6.73 13.31 3.53
N ILE A 104 7.59 13.64 2.56
CA ILE A 104 8.88 14.28 2.83
C ILE A 104 8.67 15.71 3.33
N GLU A 105 9.56 16.18 4.20
CA GLU A 105 9.39 17.46 4.90
C GLU A 105 9.19 18.65 3.94
N GLU A 106 9.91 18.65 2.83
CA GLU A 106 9.91 19.74 1.84
C GLU A 106 8.57 19.87 1.09
N ASP A 107 7.78 18.80 1.04
CA ASP A 107 6.50 18.75 0.34
C ASP A 107 5.30 19.03 1.26
N ILE A 108 5.53 19.27 2.56
CA ILE A 108 4.45 19.51 3.53
C ILE A 108 3.89 20.92 3.37
N THR A 109 2.62 20.99 3.00
CA THR A 109 1.81 22.21 3.08
C THR A 109 0.86 22.13 4.27
N GLU A 110 0.37 23.27 4.77
CA GLU A 110 -0.63 23.29 5.86
C GLU A 110 -1.92 22.53 5.49
N CYS A 111 -2.35 22.63 4.22
CA CYS A 111 -3.52 21.88 3.76
C CYS A 111 -3.27 20.37 3.73
N LEU A 112 -2.11 19.94 3.24
CA LEU A 112 -1.72 18.53 3.25
C LEU A 112 -1.61 18.00 4.68
N LYS A 113 -0.96 18.74 5.57
CA LYS A 113 -0.81 18.36 6.98
C LYS A 113 -2.15 18.14 7.66
N LYS A 114 -3.10 19.06 7.48
CA LYS A 114 -4.45 18.92 8.03
C LYS A 114 -5.16 17.68 7.50
N ASP A 115 -5.15 17.50 6.18
CA ASP A 115 -5.80 16.35 5.54
C ASP A 115 -5.15 15.02 5.95
N PHE A 116 -3.82 15.01 6.10
CA PHE A 116 -3.06 13.86 6.57
C PHE A 116 -3.54 13.43 7.97
N PHE A 117 -3.64 14.35 8.93
CA PHE A 117 -4.11 14.00 10.28
C PHE A 117 -5.56 13.49 10.29
N GLU A 118 -6.44 14.05 9.46
CA GLU A 118 -7.82 13.56 9.36
C GLU A 118 -7.88 12.15 8.74
N PHE A 119 -7.12 11.90 7.68
CA PHE A 119 -7.06 10.59 7.01
C PHE A 119 -6.48 9.52 7.92
N ASN A 120 -5.46 9.86 8.72
CA ASN A 120 -4.71 8.94 9.57
C ASN A 120 -5.24 8.86 11.01
N LYS A 121 -6.47 9.30 11.29
CA LYS A 121 -7.02 9.30 12.66
C LYS A 121 -7.15 7.92 13.32
N THR A 122 -7.12 6.85 12.53
CA THR A 122 -7.13 5.45 13.02
C THR A 122 -5.73 4.82 13.02
N ALA A 123 -4.69 5.56 12.65
CA ALA A 123 -3.33 5.04 12.61
C ALA A 123 -2.84 4.67 14.01
N SER A 124 -2.09 3.57 14.10
CA SER A 124 -1.46 3.11 15.34
C SER A 124 -0.39 4.10 15.81
N GLU A 125 0.28 4.78 14.88
CA GLU A 125 1.26 5.82 15.19
C GLU A 125 1.33 6.87 14.08
N ILE A 126 1.65 8.09 14.48
CA ILE A 126 1.98 9.20 13.58
C ILE A 126 3.28 9.84 14.09
N LYS A 127 4.27 10.02 13.20
CA LYS A 127 5.54 10.70 13.48
C LYS A 127 5.69 11.95 12.65
N THR A 128 6.29 12.99 13.23
CA THR A 128 6.43 14.31 12.59
C THR A 128 7.84 14.89 12.61
N ASP A 129 8.86 14.12 13.00
CA ASP A 129 10.22 14.65 13.24
C ASP A 129 11.01 14.95 11.96
N SER A 130 10.71 14.26 10.85
CA SER A 130 11.41 14.42 9.55
C SER A 130 10.47 14.14 8.39
N GLY A 131 9.30 14.79 8.43
CA GLY A 131 8.21 14.58 7.49
C GLY A 131 6.90 14.24 8.20
N LEU A 132 5.93 13.72 7.47
CA LEU A 132 4.75 13.06 8.05
C LEU A 132 4.86 11.57 7.76
N VAL A 133 4.70 10.73 8.78
CA VAL A 133 4.70 9.27 8.64
C VAL A 133 3.57 8.70 9.48
N SER A 134 2.84 7.75 8.95
CA SER A 134 1.82 7.00 9.67
C SER A 134 1.84 5.53 9.30
N TRP A 135 1.48 4.68 10.27
CA TRP A 135 1.31 3.25 10.04
C TRP A 135 0.17 2.65 10.86
N TRP A 136 -0.32 1.50 10.41
CA TRP A 136 -1.27 0.63 11.11
C TRP A 136 -0.58 -0.71 11.39
N ASP A 137 -0.93 -1.35 12.50
CA ASP A 137 -0.40 -2.65 12.98
C ASP A 137 -1.55 -3.59 13.37
#